data_AF-A0A553G0P1-F1
#
_entry.id   AF-A0A553G0P1-F1
#
_cell.length_a   1.000
_cell.length_b   1.000
_cell.length_c   1.000
_cell.angle_alpha   90.00
_cell.angle_beta   90.00
_cell.angle_gamma   90.00
#
_symmetry.space_group_name_H-M   'P 1'
#
loop_
_entity.id
_entity.type
_entity.pdbx_description
1 polymer ?
#
loop_
_entity_poly.entity_id
_entity_poly.type
_entity_poly.pdbx_seq_one_letter_code
_entity_poly.pdbx_strand_id
1 'polypeptide(L)'
;MAAEDVRAIAFEMRDQEGIIEKFLEAIVPKTQTVSLSEKDPLVPPELLGSAFLPLDRTIEQRVRAALIRHRDADSEVGAEEIVIEEIERAVDAFGLHDARSQALFLVGTVIAPQLTPLLHVDSDDVGAAEGFVGELQQRIRREAYVMHLRRQLCAGGAIHADQTKIVADLQDFWKPWLNRLWSRLHGREIRPRPPAESPKELLTGITRSVILDHRARIRKSLERSS
;
A
#
# COMPACT_ATOMS: atom_id res chain seq x y z
N MET A 1 -15.76 -4.92 15.22
CA MET A 1 -15.80 -5.53 13.88
C MET A 1 -15.21 -6.92 14.00
N ALA A 2 -16.06 -7.93 13.96
CA ALA A 2 -15.65 -9.33 13.98
C ALA A 2 -14.95 -9.69 12.65
N ALA A 3 -14.16 -10.77 12.61
CA ALA A 3 -13.50 -11.21 11.38
C ALA A 3 -14.50 -11.53 10.25
N GLU A 4 -15.71 -11.94 10.61
CA GLU A 4 -16.82 -12.21 9.70
C GLU A 4 -17.30 -10.92 9.00
N ASP A 5 -17.40 -9.81 9.72
CA ASP A 5 -17.76 -8.49 9.17
C ASP A 5 -16.76 -8.03 8.10
N VAL A 6 -15.46 -8.30 8.32
CA VAL A 6 -14.39 -7.90 7.39
C VAL A 6 -14.49 -8.67 6.07
N ARG A 7 -14.76 -9.98 6.13
CA ARG A 7 -14.96 -10.79 4.92
C ARG A 7 -16.25 -10.41 4.21
N ALA A 8 -17.33 -10.17 4.94
CA ALA A 8 -18.61 -9.75 4.36
C ALA A 8 -18.44 -8.48 3.52
N ILE A 9 -17.80 -7.45 4.05
CA ILE A 9 -17.51 -6.19 3.31
C ILE A 9 -16.72 -6.48 2.03
N ALA A 10 -15.72 -7.38 2.09
CA ALA A 10 -14.90 -7.69 0.93
C ALA A 10 -15.68 -8.39 -0.20
N PHE A 11 -16.67 -9.22 0.14
CA PHE A 11 -17.54 -9.86 -0.84
C PHE A 11 -18.62 -8.92 -1.34
N GLU A 12 -19.17 -8.06 -0.48
CA GLU A 12 -20.09 -6.99 -0.91
C GLU A 12 -19.45 -6.07 -1.96
N MET A 13 -18.15 -5.75 -1.82
CA MET A 13 -17.39 -4.99 -2.82
C MET A 13 -17.31 -5.67 -4.20
N ARG A 14 -17.49 -6.99 -4.28
CA ARG A 14 -17.53 -7.75 -5.56
C ARG A 14 -18.94 -7.83 -6.15
N ASP A 15 -19.95 -7.80 -5.28
CA ASP A 15 -21.34 -8.03 -5.68
C ASP A 15 -22.11 -6.73 -5.96
N GLN A 16 -21.69 -5.60 -5.38
CA GLN A 16 -22.43 -4.35 -5.42
C GLN A 16 -21.53 -3.16 -5.77
N GLU A 17 -22.00 -2.34 -6.71
CA GLU A 17 -21.38 -1.08 -7.10
C GLU A 17 -21.46 -0.04 -5.96
N GLY A 18 -20.40 0.76 -5.80
CA GLY A 18 -20.34 1.87 -4.85
C GLY A 18 -20.03 1.46 -3.42
N ILE A 19 -19.83 0.18 -3.13
CA ILE A 19 -19.40 -0.27 -1.79
C ILE A 19 -17.97 0.16 -1.50
N ILE A 20 -17.09 0.12 -2.51
CA ILE A 20 -15.70 0.58 -2.36
C ILE A 20 -15.68 2.07 -2.02
N GLU A 21 -16.43 2.87 -2.76
CA GLU A 21 -16.54 4.31 -2.52
C GLU A 21 -17.11 4.59 -1.13
N LYS A 22 -18.27 4.02 -0.77
CA LYS A 22 -18.88 4.19 0.56
C LYS A 22 -17.95 3.79 1.69
N PHE A 23 -17.24 2.67 1.53
CA PHE A 23 -16.26 2.20 2.51
C PHE A 23 -15.13 3.22 2.68
N LEU A 24 -14.60 3.73 1.58
CA LEU A 24 -13.55 4.75 1.60
C LEU A 24 -14.07 6.08 2.17
N GLU A 25 -15.25 6.55 1.79
CA GLU A 25 -15.86 7.77 2.35
C GLU A 25 -16.05 7.69 3.86
N ALA A 26 -16.33 6.50 4.39
CA ALA A 26 -16.50 6.29 5.83
C ALA A 26 -15.19 6.39 6.63
N ILE A 27 -14.03 6.19 6.00
CA ILE A 27 -12.74 6.03 6.71
C ILE A 27 -11.62 6.95 6.22
N VAL A 28 -11.71 7.46 4.99
CA VAL A 28 -10.72 8.33 4.35
C VAL A 28 -11.08 9.77 4.71
N PRO A 29 -10.13 10.56 5.24
CA PRO A 29 -10.35 12.00 5.40
C PRO A 29 -10.72 12.61 4.04
N LYS A 30 -11.75 13.46 4.01
CA LYS A 30 -12.27 14.10 2.77
C LYS A 30 -11.21 14.86 1.95
N THR A 31 -10.06 15.15 2.54
CA THR A 31 -8.93 15.85 1.95
C THR A 31 -8.08 14.98 1.03
N GLN A 32 -8.37 13.68 0.88
CA GLN A 32 -7.59 12.80 0.01
C GLN A 32 -8.44 11.86 -0.81
N THR A 33 -8.03 11.65 -2.06
CA THR A 33 -8.59 10.63 -2.95
C THR A 33 -7.73 9.37 -2.84
N VAL A 34 -8.36 8.28 -2.43
CA VAL A 34 -7.74 6.97 -2.30
C VAL A 34 -8.54 6.01 -3.15
N SER A 35 -7.86 5.03 -3.75
CA SER A 35 -8.54 3.95 -4.48
C SER A 35 -7.86 2.62 -4.19
N LEU A 36 -8.67 1.55 -4.09
CA LEU A 36 -8.20 0.19 -3.90
C LEU A 36 -8.22 -0.62 -5.21
N SER A 37 -9.06 -0.21 -6.16
CA SER A 37 -9.27 -0.81 -7.48
C SER A 37 -9.76 0.24 -8.48
N GLU A 38 -9.41 0.09 -9.75
CA GLU A 38 -9.99 0.86 -10.86
C GLU A 38 -11.41 0.39 -11.23
N LYS A 39 -11.88 -0.70 -10.63
CA LYS A 39 -13.12 -1.38 -10.99
C LYS A 39 -14.06 -1.40 -9.79
N ASP A 40 -15.29 -0.97 -10.00
CA ASP A 40 -16.38 -1.01 -9.03
C ASP A 40 -17.64 -1.52 -9.74
N PRO A 41 -18.21 -2.69 -9.36
CA PRO A 41 -17.72 -3.60 -8.32
C PRO A 41 -16.37 -4.26 -8.67
N LEU A 42 -15.72 -4.84 -7.66
CA LEU A 42 -14.50 -5.63 -7.84
C LEU A 42 -14.78 -6.85 -8.74
N VAL A 43 -14.06 -6.94 -9.85
CA VAL A 43 -14.11 -8.10 -10.74
C VAL A 43 -12.96 -9.07 -10.45
N PRO A 44 -13.05 -10.35 -10.89
CA PRO A 44 -11.91 -11.24 -10.86
C PRO A 44 -10.66 -10.62 -11.51
N PRO A 45 -9.47 -10.78 -10.91
CA PRO A 45 -8.25 -10.22 -11.47
C PRO A 45 -7.98 -10.71 -12.88
N GLU A 46 -7.44 -9.84 -13.72
CA GLU A 46 -6.99 -10.23 -15.05
C GLU A 46 -5.87 -11.27 -14.95
N LEU A 47 -5.81 -12.17 -15.93
CA LEU A 47 -4.79 -13.21 -15.96
C LEU A 47 -3.39 -12.61 -16.18
N LEU A 48 -3.28 -11.68 -17.13
CA LEU A 48 -2.03 -11.08 -17.59
C LEU A 48 -2.13 -9.56 -17.53
N GLY A 49 -0.98 -8.89 -17.44
CA GLY A 49 -0.89 -7.44 -17.57
C GLY A 49 -0.29 -6.77 -16.35
N SER A 50 -0.41 -5.44 -16.32
CA SER A 50 0.18 -4.62 -15.26
C SER A 50 -0.87 -3.77 -14.59
N ALA A 51 -1.34 -4.23 -13.45
CA ALA A 51 -2.11 -3.39 -12.53
C ALA A 51 -1.19 -2.73 -11.51
N PHE A 52 -1.61 -1.59 -10.96
CA PHE A 52 -0.86 -0.86 -9.93
C PHE A 52 -1.58 -0.75 -8.60
N LEU A 53 -2.91 -0.85 -8.55
CA LEU A 53 -3.63 -0.83 -7.29
C LEU A 53 -3.61 -2.22 -6.62
N PRO A 54 -3.72 -2.28 -5.28
CA PRO A 54 -3.62 -3.54 -4.54
C PRO A 54 -4.61 -4.62 -4.99
N LEU A 55 -5.88 -4.26 -5.25
CA LEU A 55 -6.92 -5.24 -5.56
C LEU A 55 -6.99 -5.59 -7.05
N ASP A 56 -6.29 -4.84 -7.90
CA ASP A 56 -6.24 -5.08 -9.36
C ASP A 56 -5.10 -6.02 -9.77
N ARG A 57 -4.22 -6.40 -8.83
CA ARG A 57 -3.03 -7.23 -9.10
C ARG A 57 -3.41 -8.49 -9.88
N THR A 58 -2.84 -8.60 -11.08
CA THR A 58 -3.12 -9.72 -12.01
C THR A 58 -2.65 -11.05 -11.44
N ILE A 59 -3.22 -12.15 -11.93
CA ILE A 59 -2.79 -13.49 -11.55
C ILE A 59 -1.30 -13.69 -11.87
N GLU A 60 -0.84 -13.21 -13.04
CA GLU A 60 0.57 -13.26 -13.41
C GLU A 60 1.50 -12.52 -12.43
N GLN A 61 1.11 -11.31 -11.96
CA GLN A 61 1.89 -10.58 -10.96
C GLN A 61 1.95 -11.34 -9.62
N ARG A 62 0.84 -11.92 -9.20
CA ARG A 62 0.70 -12.69 -7.96
C ARG A 62 1.52 -13.98 -7.99
N VAL A 63 1.33 -14.80 -9.02
CA VAL A 63 2.06 -16.04 -9.27
C VAL A 63 3.55 -15.78 -9.39
N ARG A 64 3.97 -14.75 -10.15
CA ARG A 64 5.38 -14.37 -10.26
C ARG A 64 5.99 -14.06 -8.90
N ALA A 65 5.28 -13.30 -8.06
CA ALA A 65 5.73 -13.01 -6.70
C ALA A 65 5.81 -14.28 -5.84
N ALA A 66 4.83 -15.19 -5.96
CA ALA A 66 4.81 -16.46 -5.27
C ALA A 66 5.99 -17.36 -5.68
N LEU A 67 6.22 -17.54 -6.99
CA LEU A 67 7.33 -18.31 -7.54
C LEU A 67 8.68 -17.79 -7.05
N ILE A 68 8.89 -16.46 -7.05
CA ILE A 68 10.12 -15.87 -6.50
C ILE A 68 10.28 -16.24 -5.02
N ARG A 69 9.20 -16.16 -4.23
CA ARG A 69 9.22 -16.48 -2.80
C ARG A 69 9.48 -17.97 -2.52
N HIS A 70 8.87 -18.87 -3.27
CA HIS A 70 9.10 -20.31 -3.15
C HIS A 70 10.52 -20.68 -3.54
N ARG A 71 11.04 -20.12 -4.65
CA ARG A 71 12.42 -20.30 -5.08
C ARG A 71 13.42 -19.78 -4.04
N ASP A 72 13.22 -18.56 -3.54
CA ASP A 72 14.10 -17.97 -2.52
C ASP A 72 14.04 -18.72 -1.17
N ALA A 73 13.01 -19.56 -0.97
CA ALA A 73 12.84 -20.42 0.19
C ALA A 73 13.27 -21.88 -0.05
N ASP A 74 13.82 -22.20 -1.23
CA ASP A 74 14.18 -23.57 -1.63
C ASP A 74 13.02 -24.56 -1.43
N SER A 75 11.81 -24.12 -1.78
CA SER A 75 10.57 -24.88 -1.60
C SER A 75 10.43 -25.96 -2.69
N GLU A 76 9.99 -27.16 -2.29
CA GLU A 76 9.69 -28.28 -3.19
C GLU A 76 8.33 -28.15 -3.90
N VAL A 77 7.53 -27.13 -3.55
CA VAL A 77 6.18 -26.91 -4.11
C VAL A 77 6.30 -26.65 -5.61
N GLY A 78 5.53 -27.41 -6.39
CA GLY A 78 5.52 -27.32 -7.85
C GLY A 78 4.92 -26.01 -8.36
N ALA A 79 5.35 -25.57 -9.54
CA ALA A 79 4.82 -24.34 -10.15
C ALA A 79 3.30 -24.41 -10.42
N GLU A 80 2.77 -25.59 -10.76
CA GLU A 80 1.33 -25.81 -10.97
C GLU A 80 0.53 -25.61 -9.67
N GLU A 81 1.01 -26.17 -8.56
CA GLU A 81 0.39 -26.02 -7.24
C GLU A 81 0.37 -24.54 -6.83
N ILE A 82 1.48 -23.82 -7.01
CA ILE A 82 1.56 -22.37 -6.74
C ILE A 82 0.53 -21.59 -7.56
N VAL A 83 0.31 -21.97 -8.83
CA VAL A 83 -0.68 -21.30 -9.68
C VAL A 83 -2.10 -21.56 -9.19
N ILE A 84 -2.42 -22.81 -8.84
CA ILE A 84 -3.76 -23.17 -8.32
C ILE A 84 -4.04 -22.43 -7.02
N GLU A 85 -3.12 -22.46 -6.05
CA GLU A 85 -3.27 -21.77 -4.77
C GLU A 85 -3.45 -20.25 -4.95
N GLU A 86 -2.75 -19.64 -5.90
CA GLU A 86 -2.88 -18.20 -6.17
C GLU A 86 -4.21 -17.84 -6.86
N ILE A 87 -4.75 -18.71 -7.71
CA ILE A 87 -6.08 -18.52 -8.31
C ILE A 87 -7.16 -18.62 -7.22
N GLU A 88 -7.07 -19.62 -6.36
CA GLU A 88 -8.00 -19.80 -5.24
C GLU A 88 -7.92 -18.62 -4.26
N ARG A 89 -6.72 -18.14 -3.95
CA ARG A 89 -6.52 -16.96 -3.09
C ARG A 89 -7.04 -15.68 -3.73
N ALA A 90 -6.93 -15.52 -5.05
CA ALA A 90 -7.33 -14.29 -5.74
C ALA A 90 -8.83 -13.98 -5.65
N VAL A 91 -9.67 -15.00 -5.50
CA VAL A 91 -11.13 -14.85 -5.34
C VAL A 91 -11.55 -14.63 -3.88
N ASP A 92 -10.63 -14.78 -2.94
CA ASP A 92 -10.89 -14.60 -1.52
C ASP A 92 -11.00 -13.11 -1.11
N ALA A 93 -11.34 -12.84 0.14
CA ALA A 93 -11.48 -11.48 0.67
C ALA A 93 -10.17 -10.67 0.51
N PHE A 94 -10.21 -9.59 -0.29
CA PHE A 94 -9.05 -8.77 -0.67
C PHE A 94 -7.90 -9.54 -1.35
N GLY A 95 -8.15 -10.78 -1.80
CA GLY A 95 -7.12 -11.68 -2.30
C GLY A 95 -6.17 -12.19 -1.20
N LEU A 96 -6.67 -12.35 0.02
CA LEU A 96 -5.98 -12.80 1.24
C LEU A 96 -6.85 -13.84 1.96
N HIS A 97 -6.27 -14.96 2.38
CA HIS A 97 -6.95 -16.03 3.11
C HIS A 97 -7.10 -15.75 4.61
N ASP A 98 -6.05 -15.20 5.24
CA ASP A 98 -5.96 -15.11 6.70
C ASP A 98 -6.72 -13.88 7.24
N ALA A 99 -7.55 -14.09 8.26
CA ALA A 99 -8.37 -13.03 8.85
C ALA A 99 -7.53 -11.88 9.44
N ARG A 100 -6.34 -12.18 9.98
CA ARG A 100 -5.43 -11.14 10.49
C ARG A 100 -4.82 -10.34 9.34
N SER A 101 -4.45 -10.97 8.22
CA SER A 101 -4.04 -10.25 7.01
C SER A 101 -5.14 -9.35 6.47
N GLN A 102 -6.38 -9.85 6.37
CA GLN A 102 -7.54 -9.08 5.91
C GLN A 102 -7.80 -7.87 6.81
N ALA A 103 -7.82 -8.08 8.14
CA ALA A 103 -8.00 -6.99 9.10
C ALA A 103 -6.86 -5.96 9.03
N LEU A 104 -5.61 -6.41 8.88
CA LEU A 104 -4.46 -5.51 8.78
C LEU A 104 -4.44 -4.74 7.46
N PHE A 105 -4.95 -5.32 6.37
CA PHE A 105 -5.17 -4.61 5.12
C PHE A 105 -6.16 -3.47 5.32
N LEU A 106 -7.31 -3.72 5.96
CA LEU A 106 -8.29 -2.67 6.29
C LEU A 106 -7.72 -1.59 7.22
N VAL A 107 -6.98 -1.97 8.26
CA VAL A 107 -6.29 -0.97 9.11
C VAL A 107 -5.34 -0.11 8.27
N GLY A 108 -4.66 -0.72 7.30
CA GLY A 108 -3.82 -0.01 6.35
C GLY A 108 -4.59 0.97 5.46
N THR A 109 -5.78 0.60 4.96
CA THR A 109 -6.61 1.48 4.13
C THR A 109 -7.13 2.69 4.90
N VAL A 110 -7.27 2.59 6.23
CA VAL A 110 -7.58 3.71 7.13
C VAL A 110 -6.34 4.60 7.39
N ILE A 111 -5.17 4.00 7.58
CA ILE A 111 -3.94 4.72 7.96
C ILE A 111 -3.30 5.44 6.77
N ALA A 112 -3.15 4.74 5.64
CA ALA A 112 -2.43 5.24 4.47
C ALA A 112 -2.88 6.63 4.03
N PRO A 113 -4.18 6.97 4.07
CA PRO A 113 -4.64 8.26 3.60
C PRO A 113 -4.28 9.44 4.52
N GLN A 114 -4.05 9.14 5.79
CA GLN A 114 -3.66 10.14 6.79
C GLN A 114 -2.16 10.47 6.67
N LEU A 115 -1.40 9.67 5.92
CA LEU A 115 0.01 9.91 5.66
C LEU A 115 0.15 10.96 4.57
N THR A 116 0.33 12.21 4.98
CA THR A 116 0.35 13.40 4.11
C THR A 116 1.69 14.16 4.15
N PRO A 117 2.79 13.58 3.61
CA PRO A 117 4.15 14.10 3.81
C PRO A 117 4.34 15.56 3.44
N LEU A 118 3.64 16.04 2.39
CA LEU A 118 3.83 17.40 1.84
C LEU A 118 2.83 18.45 2.35
N LEU A 119 1.65 18.06 2.86
CA LEU A 119 0.65 19.01 3.36
C LEU A 119 1.21 19.88 4.51
N HIS A 120 0.82 21.16 4.51
CA HIS A 120 1.31 22.17 5.44
C HIS A 120 0.82 21.93 6.87
N VAL A 121 1.57 22.45 7.83
CA VAL A 121 1.18 22.48 9.25
C VAL A 121 0.25 23.67 9.53
N ASP A 122 0.14 24.62 8.58
CA ASP A 122 -0.60 25.89 8.73
C ASP A 122 -2.06 25.83 8.24
N SER A 123 -2.56 24.65 7.86
CA SER A 123 -4.00 24.43 7.80
C SER A 123 -4.47 24.06 9.21
N ASP A 124 -5.18 24.96 9.87
CA ASP A 124 -5.91 24.73 11.13
C ASP A 124 -6.98 23.59 11.04
N ASP A 125 -6.95 22.76 10.00
CA ASP A 125 -8.05 21.88 9.60
C ASP A 125 -7.69 20.39 9.44
N VAL A 126 -6.46 19.96 9.76
CA VAL A 126 -6.17 18.52 9.91
C VAL A 126 -5.27 18.31 11.12
N GLY A 127 -5.90 17.97 12.24
CA GLY A 127 -5.24 17.67 13.50
C GLY A 127 -3.97 16.85 13.29
N ALA A 128 -2.87 17.29 13.89
CA ALA A 128 -1.61 16.57 13.86
C ALA A 128 -1.90 15.10 14.19
N ALA A 129 -1.79 14.21 13.21
CA ALA A 129 -2.22 12.83 13.37
C ALA A 129 -1.68 12.29 14.69
N GLU A 130 -2.56 11.87 15.60
CA GLU A 130 -2.17 11.46 16.94
C GLU A 130 -1.79 9.98 16.96
N GLY A 131 -1.14 9.55 18.05
CA GLY A 131 -0.75 8.16 18.24
C GLY A 131 0.14 7.61 17.12
N PHE A 132 -0.17 6.39 16.67
CA PHE A 132 0.71 5.66 15.75
C PHE A 132 0.79 6.29 14.35
N VAL A 133 -0.31 6.86 13.84
CA VAL A 133 -0.29 7.56 12.55
C VAL A 133 0.65 8.77 12.61
N GLY A 134 0.61 9.52 13.71
CA GLY A 134 1.55 10.59 14.00
C GLY A 134 3.01 10.16 14.01
N GLU A 135 3.31 9.03 14.64
CA GLU A 135 4.67 8.46 14.66
C GLU A 135 5.18 8.15 13.24
N LEU A 136 4.35 7.52 12.41
CA LEU A 136 4.68 7.23 11.00
C LEU A 136 4.87 8.52 10.20
N GLN A 137 3.95 9.46 10.35
CA GLN A 137 3.96 10.74 9.66
C GLN A 137 5.20 11.58 9.99
N GLN A 138 5.55 11.67 11.27
CA GLN A 138 6.77 12.35 11.72
C GLN A 138 8.02 11.68 11.17
N ARG A 139 8.08 10.35 11.13
CA ARG A 139 9.21 9.62 10.55
C ARG A 139 9.41 9.99 9.08
N ILE A 140 8.34 10.07 8.30
CA ILE A 140 8.42 10.46 6.88
C ILE A 140 8.83 11.93 6.75
N ARG A 141 8.22 12.84 7.52
CA ARG A 141 8.50 14.29 7.45
C ARG A 141 9.90 14.69 7.92
N ARG A 142 10.59 13.86 8.72
CA ARG A 142 11.97 14.08 9.15
C ARG A 142 13.02 13.72 8.10
N GLU A 143 12.62 13.09 6.99
CA GLU A 143 13.54 12.81 5.90
C GLU A 143 14.00 14.11 5.23
N ALA A 144 15.30 14.26 5.03
CA ALA A 144 15.89 15.52 4.53
C ALA A 144 15.31 15.95 3.18
N TYR A 145 15.04 15.00 2.27
CA TYR A 145 14.45 15.28 0.98
C TYR A 145 13.00 15.77 1.10
N VAL A 146 12.22 15.24 2.04
CA VAL A 146 10.85 15.69 2.30
C VAL A 146 10.88 17.10 2.86
N MET A 147 11.75 17.39 3.84
CA MET A 147 11.92 18.75 4.37
C MET A 147 12.31 19.75 3.29
N HIS A 148 13.22 19.36 2.39
CA HIS A 148 13.64 20.18 1.26
C HIS A 148 12.48 20.49 0.30
N LEU A 149 11.74 19.46 -0.14
CA LEU A 149 10.61 19.61 -1.04
C LEU A 149 9.48 20.44 -0.42
N ARG A 150 9.19 20.24 0.87
CA ARG A 150 8.20 21.07 1.61
C ARG A 150 8.60 22.54 1.60
N ARG A 151 9.87 22.86 1.88
CA ARG A 151 10.36 24.25 1.82
C ARG A 151 10.26 24.83 0.41
N GLN A 152 10.61 24.06 -0.62
CA GLN A 152 10.51 24.52 -2.01
C GLN A 152 9.07 24.81 -2.42
N LEU A 153 8.14 23.92 -2.08
CA LEU A 153 6.71 24.09 -2.37
C LEU A 153 6.10 25.28 -1.60
N CYS A 154 6.42 25.43 -0.29
CA CYS A 154 6.02 26.60 0.50
C CYS A 154 6.46 27.92 -0.15
N ALA A 155 7.67 27.96 -0.71
CA ALA A 155 8.25 29.16 -1.30
C ALA A 155 7.76 29.44 -2.74
N GLY A 156 6.85 28.62 -3.28
CA GLY A 156 6.42 28.72 -4.68
C GLY A 156 7.53 28.41 -5.68
N GLY A 157 8.58 27.70 -5.24
CA GLY A 157 9.74 27.37 -6.08
C GLY A 157 9.41 26.31 -7.13
N ALA A 158 10.07 26.39 -8.28
CA ALA A 158 9.97 25.35 -9.30
C ALA A 158 10.57 24.03 -8.80
N ILE A 159 9.84 22.93 -8.99
CA ILE A 159 10.33 21.57 -8.73
C ILE A 159 11.18 21.12 -9.93
N HIS A 160 12.37 20.59 -9.65
CA HIS A 160 13.25 20.05 -10.69
C HIS A 160 12.57 18.86 -11.38
N ALA A 161 12.73 18.72 -12.71
CA ALA A 161 12.07 17.68 -13.49
C ALA A 161 12.32 16.25 -12.95
N ASP A 162 13.54 16.01 -12.45
CA ASP A 162 13.93 14.74 -11.83
C ASP A 162 13.21 14.44 -10.50
N GLN A 163 12.72 15.47 -9.81
CA GLN A 163 12.04 15.37 -8.52
C GLN A 163 10.52 15.24 -8.68
N THR A 164 9.96 15.54 -9.85
CA THR A 164 8.51 15.50 -10.11
C THR A 164 7.87 14.17 -9.72
N LYS A 165 8.52 13.04 -10.03
CA LYS A 165 8.01 11.70 -9.66
C LYS A 165 7.94 11.49 -8.15
N ILE A 166 8.94 11.97 -7.41
CA ILE A 166 8.97 11.85 -5.95
C ILE A 166 7.93 12.78 -5.31
N VAL A 167 7.75 13.98 -5.87
CA VAL A 167 6.69 14.89 -5.42
C VAL A 167 5.32 14.25 -5.61
N ALA A 168 5.04 13.68 -6.78
CA ALA A 168 3.79 12.95 -7.03
C ALA A 168 3.60 11.77 -6.05
N ASP A 169 4.63 10.96 -5.82
CA ASP A 169 4.59 9.87 -4.85
C ASP A 169 4.37 10.34 -3.41
N LEU A 170 4.87 11.53 -3.04
CA LEU A 170 4.66 12.10 -1.70
C LEU A 170 3.29 12.78 -1.57
N GLN A 171 2.68 13.25 -2.65
CA GLN A 171 1.30 13.73 -2.69
C GLN A 171 0.33 12.55 -2.52
N ASP A 172 0.59 11.47 -3.26
CA ASP A 172 -0.18 10.23 -3.22
C ASP A 172 0.54 9.14 -2.41
N PHE A 173 1.06 9.48 -1.23
CA PHE A 173 1.89 8.56 -0.44
C PHE A 173 1.18 7.25 -0.08
N TRP A 174 -0.15 7.28 -0.03
CA TRP A 174 -0.98 6.10 0.16
C TRP A 174 -0.71 5.04 -0.92
N LYS A 175 -0.44 5.41 -2.19
CA LYS A 175 -0.24 4.48 -3.32
C LYS A 175 0.96 3.55 -3.09
N PRO A 176 2.21 4.06 -2.95
CA PRO A 176 3.37 3.21 -2.72
C PRO A 176 3.33 2.51 -1.36
N TRP A 177 2.58 3.03 -0.39
CA TRP A 177 2.44 2.44 0.94
C TRP A 177 1.46 1.26 0.96
N LEU A 178 0.23 1.42 0.44
CA LEU A 178 -0.77 0.34 0.36
C LEU A 178 -0.31 -0.80 -0.54
N ASN A 179 0.37 -0.49 -1.65
CA ASN A 179 0.93 -1.52 -2.50
C ASN A 179 1.96 -2.39 -1.78
N ARG A 180 2.86 -1.77 -1.00
CA ARG A 180 3.82 -2.52 -0.19
C ARG A 180 3.15 -3.30 0.92
N LEU A 181 2.13 -2.75 1.58
CA LEU A 181 1.35 -3.46 2.58
C LEU A 181 0.73 -4.72 1.97
N TRP A 182 0.00 -4.58 0.88
CA TRP A 182 -0.65 -5.70 0.21
C TRP A 182 0.36 -6.78 -0.20
N SER A 183 1.46 -6.41 -0.88
CA SER A 183 2.51 -7.37 -1.26
C SER A 183 3.19 -8.04 -0.06
N ARG A 184 3.28 -7.35 1.08
CA ARG A 184 3.85 -7.90 2.31
C ARG A 184 2.91 -8.92 2.95
N LEU A 185 1.61 -8.62 2.99
CA LEU A 185 0.57 -9.53 3.52
C LEU A 185 0.43 -10.76 2.63
N HIS A 186 0.24 -10.55 1.33
CA HIS A 186 0.15 -11.62 0.33
C HIS A 186 1.36 -12.56 0.39
N GLY A 187 2.57 -12.00 0.35
CA GLY A 187 3.78 -12.81 0.48
C GLY A 187 4.02 -13.45 1.85
N ARG A 188 3.29 -13.06 2.91
CA ARG A 188 3.28 -13.77 4.20
C ARG A 188 2.36 -14.98 4.16
N GLU A 189 1.30 -14.96 3.35
CA GLU A 189 0.41 -16.11 3.23
C GLU A 189 1.00 -17.20 2.34
N ILE A 190 1.79 -16.82 1.33
CA ILE A 190 2.56 -17.77 0.49
C ILE A 190 3.62 -18.54 1.32
N ARG A 191 4.07 -17.97 2.45
CA ARG A 191 5.11 -18.59 3.29
C ARG A 191 4.66 -18.66 4.75
N PRO A 192 4.50 -19.85 5.34
CA PRO A 192 4.41 -19.98 6.80
C PRO A 192 5.67 -19.38 7.43
N ARG A 193 5.53 -18.30 8.22
CA ARG A 193 6.67 -17.53 8.75
C ARG A 193 6.77 -17.64 10.29
N PRO A 194 8.00 -17.58 10.85
CA PRO A 194 8.33 -17.39 12.29
C PRO A 194 7.48 -16.31 13.01
N PRO A 195 7.56 -16.18 14.36
CA PRO A 195 6.49 -15.53 15.12
C PRO A 195 6.14 -14.16 14.57
N ALA A 196 4.84 -13.94 14.42
CA ALA A 196 4.31 -12.81 13.70
C ALA A 196 4.78 -11.50 14.36
N GLU A 197 5.56 -10.70 13.64
CA GLU A 197 5.80 -9.30 13.98
C GLU A 197 4.47 -8.62 14.34
N SER A 198 4.52 -7.75 15.34
CA SER A 198 3.34 -7.00 15.76
C SER A 198 2.81 -6.16 14.58
N PRO A 199 1.50 -5.85 14.54
CA PRO A 199 0.95 -4.95 13.53
C PRO A 199 1.73 -3.63 13.43
N LYS A 200 2.15 -3.07 14.59
CA LYS A 200 2.94 -1.84 14.66
C LYS A 200 4.30 -1.98 13.94
N GLU A 201 5.01 -3.08 14.18
CA GLU A 201 6.30 -3.36 13.53
C GLU A 201 6.14 -3.53 12.01
N LEU A 202 5.13 -4.28 11.57
CA LEU A 202 4.85 -4.46 10.14
C LEU A 202 4.63 -3.11 9.46
N LEU A 203 3.70 -2.29 9.97
CA LEU A 203 3.33 -1.02 9.37
C LEU A 203 4.48 0.00 9.41
N THR A 204 5.30 -0.03 10.47
CA THR A 204 6.55 0.74 10.53
C THR A 204 7.55 0.27 9.47
N GLY A 205 7.66 -1.04 9.27
CA GLY A 205 8.50 -1.66 8.24
C GLY A 205 8.09 -1.28 6.82
N ILE A 206 6.78 -1.25 6.53
CA ILE A 206 6.24 -0.75 5.25
C ILE A 206 6.68 0.69 5.03
N THR A 207 6.47 1.57 6.02
CA THR A 207 6.85 2.98 5.95
C THR A 207 8.35 3.15 5.67
N ARG A 208 9.19 2.38 6.39
CA ARG A 208 10.65 2.36 6.16
C ARG A 208 10.99 1.91 4.74
N SER A 209 10.31 0.90 4.21
CA SER A 209 10.54 0.41 2.85
C SER A 209 10.22 1.46 1.79
N VAL A 210 9.14 2.23 1.95
CA VAL A 210 8.81 3.36 1.04
C VAL A 210 9.91 4.41 1.08
N ILE A 211 10.33 4.81 2.28
CA ILE A 211 11.38 5.83 2.47
C ILE A 211 12.71 5.38 1.82
N LEU A 212 13.11 4.12 2.02
CA LEU A 212 14.37 3.60 1.46
C LEU A 212 14.35 3.61 -0.07
N ASP A 213 13.23 3.29 -0.69
CA ASP A 213 13.06 3.34 -2.13
C ASP A 213 13.11 4.78 -2.66
N HIS A 214 12.45 5.74 -2.00
CA HIS A 214 12.56 7.16 -2.33
C HIS A 214 14.01 7.63 -2.29
N ARG A 215 14.74 7.28 -1.22
CA ARG A 215 16.17 7.62 -1.07
C ARG A 215 17.02 7.01 -2.18
N ALA A 216 16.77 5.75 -2.54
CA ALA A 216 17.47 5.09 -3.63
C ALA A 216 17.21 5.77 -4.99
N ARG A 217 15.96 6.18 -5.26
CA ARG A 217 15.59 6.91 -6.47
C ARG A 217 16.23 8.30 -6.55
N ILE A 218 16.24 9.04 -5.44
CA ILE A 218 16.92 10.34 -5.35
C ILE A 218 18.42 10.18 -5.62
N ARG A 219 19.06 9.22 -4.96
CA ARG A 219 20.49 8.95 -5.15
C ARG A 219 20.82 8.66 -6.60
N LYS A 220 20.08 7.74 -7.24
CA LYS A 220 20.23 7.42 -8.67
C LYS A 220 19.99 8.61 -9.58
N SER A 221 19.14 9.56 -9.17
CA SER A 221 18.94 10.78 -9.94
C SER A 221 20.14 11.72 -9.84
N LEU A 222 20.64 11.95 -8.63
CA LEU A 222 21.80 12.81 -8.39
C LEU A 222 23.06 12.28 -9.09
N GLU A 223 23.25 10.96 -9.12
CA GLU A 223 24.36 10.32 -9.82
C GLU A 223 24.29 10.47 -11.36
N ARG A 224 23.11 10.70 -11.94
CA ARG A 224 22.93 10.92 -13.39
C ARG A 224 23.10 12.39 -13.81
N SER A 225 22.93 13.32 -12.88
CA SER A 225 22.99 14.76 -13.12
C SER A 225 24.35 15.38 -12.74
N SER A 226 25.29 14.55 -12.25
CA SER A 226 26.69 14.91 -11.95
C SER A 226 27.62 14.46 -13.06
#